data_AF-A0A4U1ACH4-F1
#
_entry.id   AF-A0A4U1ACH4-F1
#
_cell.length_a   1.000
_cell.length_b   1.000
_cell.length_c   1.000
_cell.angle_alpha   90.00
_cell.angle_beta   90.00
_cell.angle_gamma   90.00
#
_symmetry.space_group_name_H-M   'P 1'
#
loop_
_entity.id
_entity.type
_entity.pdbx_description
1 polymer ?
#
loop_
_entity_poly.entity_id
_entity_poly.type
_entity_poly.pdbx_seq_one_letter_code
_entity_poly.pdbx_strand_id
1 'polypeptide(L)'
;VGAAKYALDQAASYANERKQFKVPISQFGLIKEKLAEMAIRTYAAESAVYRTGGLLNNMMHSLDRSGEDGGQVTAKGIEEYALE
;
A
#
# COMPACT_ATOMS: atom_id res chain seq x y z
N VAL A 1 3.53 -0.54 -2.70
CA VAL A 1 3.57 -0.19 -1.26
C VAL A 1 4.94 -0.49 -0.64
N GLY A 2 5.46 -1.72 -0.72
CA GLY A 2 6.76 -2.07 -0.12
C GLY A 2 7.94 -1.17 -0.55
N ALA A 3 8.10 -0.95 -1.86
CA ALA A 3 9.14 -0.03 -2.37
C ALA A 3 8.98 1.42 -1.88
N ALA A 4 7.75 1.88 -1.66
CA ALA A 4 7.49 3.22 -1.12
C ALA A 4 7.91 3.32 0.36
N LYS A 5 7.64 2.28 1.16
CA LYS A 5 8.13 2.18 2.54
C LYS A 5 9.65 2.17 2.60
N TYR A 6 10.30 1.40 1.73
CA TYR A 6 11.75 1.37 1.64
C TYR A 6 12.33 2.74 1.24
N ALA A 7 11.74 3.40 0.24
CA ALA A 7 12.17 4.73 -0.17
C ALA A 7 11.99 5.77 0.96
N LEU A 8 10.91 5.69 1.74
CA LEU A 8 10.68 6.55 2.90
C LEU A 8 11.73 6.33 3.99
N ASP A 9 12.06 5.07 4.31
CA ASP A 9 13.09 4.71 5.28
C ASP A 9 14.48 5.25 4.87
N GLN A 10 14.86 5.05 3.62
CA GLN A 10 16.11 5.58 3.08
C GLN A 10 16.14 7.11 3.07
N ALA A 11 15.03 7.76 2.68
CA ALA A 11 14.94 9.22 2.67
C ALA A 11 15.03 9.81 4.10
N ALA A 12 14.35 9.21 5.07
CA ALA A 12 14.38 9.65 6.46
C ALA A 12 15.78 9.46 7.09
N SER A 13 16.42 8.32 6.83
CA SER A 13 17.78 8.04 7.30
C SER A 13 18.77 9.06 6.73
N TYR A 14 18.77 9.24 5.40
CA TYR A 14 19.65 10.20 4.75
C TYR A 14 19.39 11.65 5.20
N ALA A 15 18.13 12.02 5.45
CA ALA A 15 17.80 13.36 5.93
C ALA A 15 18.40 13.68 7.31
N ASN A 16 18.59 12.68 8.16
CA ASN A 16 19.21 12.83 9.47
C ASN A 16 20.74 12.84 9.40
N GLU A 17 21.33 12.12 8.45
CA GLU A 17 22.79 12.06 8.28
C GLU A 17 23.34 13.27 7.51
N ARG A 18 22.64 13.72 6.46
CA ARG A 18 23.09 14.79 5.58
C ARG A 18 22.96 16.14 6.28
N LYS A 19 24.09 16.86 6.39
CA LYS A 19 24.15 18.21 6.98
C LYS A 19 24.32 19.29 5.90
N GLN A 20 23.54 20.36 5.99
CA GLN A 20 23.68 21.61 5.24
C GLN A 20 23.37 22.80 6.14
N PHE A 21 24.01 23.94 5.91
CA PHE A 21 23.90 25.10 6.82
C PHE A 21 24.19 24.73 8.29
N LYS A 22 25.15 23.81 8.49
CA LYS A 22 25.60 23.28 9.79
C LYS A 22 24.56 22.48 10.59
N VAL A 23 23.41 22.14 10.02
CA VAL A 23 22.38 21.31 10.65
C VAL A 23 21.97 20.14 9.75
N PRO A 24 21.43 19.03 10.31
CA PRO A 24 20.80 17.99 9.51
C PRO A 24 19.69 18.55 8.63
N ILE A 25 19.57 18.09 7.39
CA ILE A 25 18.54 18.58 6.47
C ILE A 25 17.12 18.22 6.96
N SER A 26 16.97 17.22 7.83
CA SER A 26 15.72 16.88 8.52
C SER A 26 15.16 18.03 9.37
N GLN A 27 15.95 19.05 9.70
CA GLN A 27 15.48 20.23 10.41
C GLN A 27 14.70 21.22 9.52
N PHE A 28 14.88 21.18 8.19
CA PHE A 28 14.22 22.11 7.28
C PHE A 28 12.76 21.73 7.03
N GLY A 29 11.87 22.73 7.06
CA GLY A 29 10.44 22.55 6.87
C GLY A 29 10.08 21.82 5.56
N LEU A 30 10.72 22.19 4.45
CA LEU A 30 10.49 21.55 3.15
C LEU A 30 10.87 20.07 3.12
N ILE A 31 11.86 19.64 3.91
CA ILE A 31 12.24 18.22 4.02
C ILE A 31 11.21 17.48 4.87
N LYS A 32 10.77 18.08 5.98
CA LYS A 32 9.70 17.53 6.84
C LYS A 32 8.40 17.35 6.05
N GLU A 33 8.01 18.34 5.25
CA GLU A 33 6.84 18.28 4.38
C GLU A 33 6.93 17.10 3.39
N LYS A 34 8.06 16.94 2.69
CA LYS A 34 8.26 15.84 1.74
C LYS A 34 8.18 14.46 2.42
N LEU A 35 8.82 14.30 3.57
CA LEU A 35 8.77 13.05 4.34
C LEU A 35 7.36 12.75 4.85
N ALA A 36 6.64 13.77 5.32
CA ALA A 36 5.25 13.64 5.75
C ALA A 36 4.34 13.22 4.59
N GLU A 37 4.47 13.86 3.42
CA GLU A 37 3.69 13.53 2.23
C GLU A 37 3.97 12.10 1.74
N MET A 38 5.24 11.68 1.73
CA MET A 38 5.61 10.30 1.42
C MET A 38 4.95 9.30 2.37
N ALA A 39 4.93 9.60 3.68
CA ALA A 39 4.30 8.74 4.69
C ALA A 39 2.78 8.68 4.51
N ILE A 40 2.11 9.82 4.33
CA ILE A 40 0.66 9.91 4.13
C ILE A 40 0.23 9.08 2.92
N ARG A 41 0.88 9.28 1.76
CA ARG A 41 0.55 8.53 0.54
C ARG A 41 0.81 7.03 0.69
N THR A 42 1.90 6.66 1.35
CA THR A 42 2.25 5.25 1.57
C THR A 42 1.20 4.58 2.46
N TYR A 43 0.77 5.24 3.53
CA TYR A 43 -0.27 4.75 4.43
C TYR A 43 -1.63 4.60 3.72
N ALA A 44 -2.03 5.60 2.94
CA ALA A 44 -3.26 5.55 2.16
C ALA A 44 -3.24 4.41 1.13
N ALA A 45 -2.13 4.25 0.41
CA ALA A 45 -1.96 3.19 -0.58
C ALA A 45 -1.94 1.80 0.08
N GLU A 46 -1.26 1.64 1.21
CA GLU A 46 -1.26 0.38 1.96
C GLU A 46 -2.67 0.01 2.42
N SER A 47 -3.37 0.97 3.02
CA SER A 47 -4.73 0.77 3.52
C SER A 47 -5.69 0.37 2.40
N ALA A 48 -5.59 1.02 1.23
CA ALA A 48 -6.41 0.68 0.06
C ALA A 48 -6.10 -0.73 -0.47
N VAL A 49 -4.83 -1.11 -0.57
CA VAL A 49 -4.41 -2.43 -1.04
C VAL A 49 -4.91 -3.54 -0.10
N TYR A 50 -4.69 -3.41 1.21
CA TYR A 50 -5.15 -4.42 2.16
C TYR A 50 -6.68 -4.47 2.28
N ARG A 51 -7.36 -3.33 2.17
CA ARG A 51 -8.83 -3.30 2.13
C ARG A 51 -9.35 -4.07 0.92
N THR A 52 -8.82 -3.80 -0.27
CA THR A 52 -9.24 -4.46 -1.52
C THR A 52 -8.92 -5.95 -1.49
N GLY A 53 -7.73 -6.32 -1.03
CA GLY A 53 -7.35 -7.73 -0.85
C GLY A 53 -8.24 -8.46 0.16
N GLY A 54 -8.63 -7.80 1.25
CA GLY A 54 -9.58 -8.35 2.22
C GLY A 54 -10.97 -8.56 1.63
N LEU A 55 -11.49 -7.60 0.86
CA LEU A 55 -12.78 -7.75 0.15
C LEU A 55 -12.75 -8.93 -0.82
N LEU A 56 -11.68 -9.04 -1.63
CA LEU A 56 -11.47 -10.17 -2.54
C LEU A 56 -11.42 -11.50 -1.78
N ASN A 57 -10.68 -11.57 -0.68
CA ASN A 57 -10.58 -12.80 0.11
C ASN A 57 -11.92 -13.20 0.71
N ASN A 58 -12.69 -12.24 1.23
CA ASN A 58 -14.02 -12.50 1.79
C ASN A 58 -15.00 -13.01 0.72
N MET A 59 -14.98 -12.39 -0.47
CA MET A 59 -15.77 -12.85 -1.61
C MET A 59 -15.38 -14.29 -1.99
N MET A 60 -14.08 -14.58 -2.12
CA MET A 60 -13.60 -15.93 -2.44
C MET A 60 -14.01 -16.98 -1.40
N HIS A 61 -14.09 -16.62 -0.12
CA HIS A 61 -14.58 -17.51 0.96
C HIS A 61 -16.10 -17.71 0.94
N SER A 62 -16.85 -16.75 0.39
CA SER A 62 -18.31 -16.83 0.28
C SER A 62 -18.81 -17.73 -0.87
N LEU A 63 -17.92 -18.09 -1.80
CA LEU A 63 -18.22 -18.95 -2.93
C LEU A 63 -18.20 -20.42 -2.50
N ASP A 64 -19.27 -21.17 -2.77
CA ASP A 64 -19.26 -22.63 -2.59
C ASP A 64 -18.50 -23.30 -3.74
N ARG A 65 -17.38 -23.93 -3.39
CA ARG A 65 -16.45 -24.57 -4.33
C ARG A 65 -16.50 -26.10 -4.27
N SER A 66 -17.43 -26.66 -3.49
CA SER A 66 -17.45 -28.08 -3.14
C SER A 66 -18.13 -28.97 -4.19
N GLY A 67 -18.86 -28.40 -5.15
CA GLY A 67 -19.48 -29.12 -6.27
C GLY A 67 -18.59 -29.28 -7.51
N GLU A 68 -19.00 -30.14 -8.46
CA GLU A 68 -18.30 -30.39 -9.74
C GLU A 68 -18.01 -29.11 -10.55
N ASP A 69 -18.84 -28.07 -10.37
CA ASP A 69 -18.73 -26.77 -11.05
C ASP A 69 -17.97 -25.69 -10.24
N GLY A 70 -17.26 -26.05 -9.17
CA GLY A 70 -16.53 -25.09 -8.31
C GLY A 70 -15.54 -24.19 -9.06
N GLY A 71 -15.00 -24.67 -10.19
CA GLY A 71 -14.18 -23.88 -11.11
C GLY A 71 -14.96 -22.75 -11.82
N GLN A 72 -16.18 -23.02 -12.30
CA GLN A 72 -17.03 -22.02 -12.95
C GLN A 72 -17.58 -20.99 -11.97
N VAL A 73 -17.96 -21.41 -10.76
CA VAL A 73 -18.41 -20.52 -9.68
C VAL A 73 -17.32 -19.52 -9.31
N THR A 74 -16.06 -19.98 -9.27
CA THR A 74 -14.90 -19.11 -9.04
C THR A 74 -14.67 -18.12 -10.17
N ALA A 75 -14.77 -18.57 -11.43
CA ALA A 75 -14.57 -17.72 -12.60
C ALA A 75 -15.61 -16.59 -12.64
N LYS A 76 -16.87 -16.88 -12.33
CA LYS A 76 -17.93 -15.88 -12.23
C LYS A 76 -17.68 -14.85 -11.13
N GLY A 77 -17.27 -15.27 -9.94
CA GLY A 77 -16.98 -14.34 -8.84
C GLY A 77 -15.81 -13.39 -9.14
N ILE A 78 -14.80 -13.86 -9.88
CA ILE A 78 -13.69 -13.02 -10.35
C ILE A 78 -14.18 -12.02 -11.43
N GLU A 79 -15.05 -12.47 -12.35
CA GLU A 79 -15.61 -11.63 -13.42
C GLU A 79 -16.49 -10.50 -12.87
N GLU A 80 -17.32 -10.80 -11.87
CA GLU A 80 -18.24 -9.82 -11.25
C GLU A 80 -17.49 -8.69 -10.54
N TYR A 81 -16.36 -8.98 -9.89
CA TYR A 81 -15.50 -7.97 -9.27
C TYR A 81 -14.60 -7.22 -10.26
N ALA A 82 -14.31 -7.79 -11.42
CA ALA A 82 -13.55 -7.11 -12.47
C ALA A 82 -14.38 -6.03 -13.20
N LEU A 83 -15.71 -6.07 -13.04
CA LEU A 83 -16.66 -5.10 -13.60
C LEU A 83 -16.95 -3.92 -12.65
N GLU A 84 -16.74 -4.07 -11.34
CA GLU A 84 -16.79 -2.98 -10.34
C GLU A 84 -15.51 -2.11 -10.34
#